data_AF-A0A2D5PPE3-F1
#
_entry.id   AF-A0A2D5PPE3-F1
#
_cell.length_a   1.000
_cell.length_b   1.000
_cell.length_c   1.000
_cell.angle_alpha   90.00
_cell.angle_beta   90.00
_cell.angle_gamma   90.00
#
_symmetry.space_group_name_H-M   'P 1'
#
loop_
_entity.id
_entity.type
_entity.pdbx_description
1 polymer ?
#
loop_
_entity_poly.entity_id
_entity_poly.type
_entity_poly.pdbx_seq_one_letter_code
_entity_poly.pdbx_strand_id
1 'polypeptide(L)'
;NRKYGHVLMIKGKAPLTPKTFNSNKKFLNNELRYWSLCSNQSFGNTRVNDCLFDEEIPVDDDGYFTIFISKLEDKPRNAIKECGYAWLPIAEDGDGVFDEDVAVIQFRHMLADSNFSNSIQSVENQADIKDVMKEYYPRSRYFMKNQVESFFPCL
;
A
#
# COMPACT_ATOMS: atom_id res chain seq x y z
N ASN A 1 -0.11 -14.08 -0.46
CA ASN A 1 -0.09 -15.50 -0.10
C ASN A 1 1.06 -15.71 0.89
N ARG A 2 0.72 -16.05 2.13
CA ARG A 2 1.67 -16.16 3.25
C ARG A 2 2.70 -17.28 3.08
N LYS A 3 2.48 -18.24 2.16
CA LYS A 3 3.42 -19.32 1.85
C LYS A 3 4.76 -18.83 1.28
N TYR A 4 4.83 -17.60 0.78
CA TYR A 4 6.07 -16.97 0.29
C TYR A 4 6.82 -16.15 1.36
N GLY A 5 6.22 -15.99 2.54
CA GLY A 5 6.68 -15.16 3.65
C GLY A 5 5.49 -14.53 4.37
N HIS A 6 5.62 -14.36 5.67
CA HIS A 6 4.50 -13.92 6.51
C HIS A 6 4.21 -12.42 6.44
N VAL A 7 5.17 -11.64 5.93
CA VAL A 7 5.05 -10.19 5.77
C VAL A 7 5.28 -9.81 4.31
N LEU A 8 4.31 -9.16 3.69
CA LEU A 8 4.45 -8.54 2.38
C LEU A 8 4.87 -7.08 2.56
N MET A 9 6.04 -6.72 2.08
CA MET A 9 6.45 -5.32 1.97
C MET A 9 5.99 -4.78 0.62
N ILE A 10 5.41 -3.58 0.61
CA ILE A 10 5.11 -2.80 -0.60
C ILE A 10 5.83 -1.46 -0.49
N LYS A 11 6.61 -1.12 -1.53
CA LYS A 11 7.28 0.18 -1.69
C LYS A 11 6.97 0.79 -3.05
N GLY A 12 6.69 2.10 -3.08
CA GLY A 12 6.40 2.86 -4.30
C GLY A 12 6.45 4.36 -4.02
N LYS A 13 6.50 5.17 -5.07
CA LYS A 13 6.41 6.63 -4.95
C LYS A 13 4.98 7.05 -4.68
N ALA A 14 4.77 7.89 -3.67
CA ALA A 14 3.46 8.42 -3.33
C ALA A 14 3.04 9.50 -4.34
N PRO A 15 1.89 9.37 -5.01
CA PRO A 15 1.33 10.48 -5.77
C PRO A 15 1.06 11.69 -4.89
N LEU A 16 1.27 12.89 -5.44
CA LEU A 16 0.94 14.14 -4.76
C LEU A 16 -0.57 14.28 -4.62
N THR A 17 -1.03 14.48 -3.38
CA THR A 17 -2.45 14.67 -3.05
C THR A 17 -2.67 15.85 -2.11
N PRO A 18 -3.85 16.48 -2.16
CA PRO A 18 -4.17 17.59 -1.29
C PRO A 18 -4.31 17.12 0.16
N LYS A 19 -3.61 17.78 1.10
CA LYS A 19 -3.69 17.48 2.55
C LYS A 19 -4.93 18.08 3.18
N THR A 20 -6.08 17.47 2.94
CA THR A 20 -7.42 18.02 3.26
C THR A 20 -8.16 17.26 4.35
N PHE A 21 -7.63 16.14 4.86
CA PHE A 21 -8.24 15.35 5.93
C PHE A 21 -8.58 16.19 7.15
N ASN A 22 -7.67 17.09 7.56
CA ASN A 22 -7.89 18.04 8.65
C ASN A 22 -8.47 19.39 8.19
N SER A 23 -9.25 19.41 7.10
CA SER A 23 -9.91 20.61 6.55
C SER A 23 -8.98 21.77 6.16
N ASN A 24 -7.70 21.49 5.87
CA ASN A 24 -6.78 22.53 5.43
C ASN A 24 -7.19 23.07 4.05
N LYS A 25 -7.13 24.39 3.87
CA LYS A 25 -7.28 25.00 2.54
C LYS A 25 -5.96 24.88 1.81
N LYS A 26 -5.89 24.05 0.77
CA LYS A 26 -4.96 24.16 -0.38
C LYS A 26 -5.21 22.99 -1.35
N PHE A 27 -5.96 23.26 -2.41
CA PHE A 27 -5.93 22.45 -3.62
C PHE A 27 -5.03 23.18 -4.62
N LEU A 28 -3.73 22.87 -4.60
CA LEU A 28 -2.76 23.42 -5.56
C LEU A 28 -1.86 22.29 -6.04
N ASN A 29 -1.84 22.07 -7.37
CA ASN A 29 -0.98 21.13 -8.09
C ASN A 29 -0.86 19.73 -7.45
N ASN A 30 -1.90 18.92 -7.60
CA ASN A 30 -1.93 17.53 -7.16
C ASN A 30 -1.98 16.58 -8.35
N GLU A 31 -1.39 15.40 -8.22
CA GLU A 31 -1.44 14.34 -9.22
C GLU A 31 -2.72 13.52 -9.11
N LEU A 32 -3.21 13.32 -7.88
CA LEU A 32 -4.46 12.63 -7.59
C LEU A 32 -5.30 13.44 -6.60
N ARG A 33 -6.61 13.19 -6.56
CA ARG A 33 -7.45 13.63 -5.43
C ARG A 33 -7.13 12.85 -4.16
N TYR A 34 -6.85 11.55 -4.33
CA TYR A 34 -6.72 10.60 -3.23
C TYR A 34 -6.08 9.30 -3.75
N TRP A 35 -5.34 8.61 -2.89
CA TRP A 35 -4.99 7.22 -3.11
C TRP A 35 -5.04 6.40 -1.81
N SER A 36 -5.20 5.08 -1.96
CA SER A 36 -5.26 4.17 -0.83
C SER A 36 -4.79 2.77 -1.15
N LEU A 37 -4.44 2.04 -0.09
CA LEU A 37 -4.12 0.63 -0.14
C LEU A 37 -4.96 -0.12 0.89
N CYS A 38 -5.81 -1.01 0.41
CA CYS A 38 -6.73 -1.80 1.24
C CYS A 38 -6.36 -3.28 1.21
N SER A 39 -6.63 -3.96 2.32
CA SER A 39 -6.63 -5.41 2.39
C SER A 39 -8.06 -5.92 2.38
N ASN A 40 -8.32 -6.90 1.52
CA ASN A 40 -9.59 -7.59 1.40
C ASN A 40 -9.34 -9.09 1.59
N GLN A 41 -10.34 -9.83 2.06
CA GLN A 41 -10.23 -11.30 2.15
C GLN A 41 -10.09 -11.93 0.76
N SER A 42 -11.13 -11.82 -0.06
CA SER A 42 -11.14 -12.38 -1.41
C SER A 42 -12.10 -11.66 -2.35
N PHE A 43 -12.07 -12.03 -3.62
CA PHE A 43 -13.10 -11.62 -4.59
C PHE A 43 -14.43 -12.35 -4.38
N GLY A 44 -14.47 -13.43 -3.59
CA GLY A 44 -15.70 -14.21 -3.35
C GLY A 44 -16.65 -13.53 -2.37
N ASN A 45 -16.12 -12.90 -1.32
CA ASN A 45 -16.92 -12.17 -0.33
C ASN A 45 -16.67 -10.65 -0.33
N THR A 46 -15.59 -10.19 -0.98
CA THR A 46 -15.19 -8.79 -1.10
C THR A 46 -15.02 -8.03 0.22
N ARG A 47 -14.99 -8.73 1.36
CA ARG A 47 -14.90 -8.12 2.68
C ARG A 47 -13.59 -7.34 2.80
N VAL A 48 -13.70 -6.05 3.09
CA VAL A 48 -12.57 -5.19 3.45
C VAL A 48 -12.17 -5.52 4.89
N ASN A 49 -10.87 -5.74 5.11
CA ASN A 49 -10.30 -5.91 6.43
C ASN A 49 -9.85 -4.56 6.99
N ASP A 50 -9.02 -3.84 6.26
CA ASP A 50 -8.58 -2.49 6.62
C ASP A 50 -8.07 -1.72 5.40
N CYS A 51 -7.90 -0.41 5.55
CA CYS A 51 -7.34 0.47 4.50
C CYS A 51 -6.42 1.52 5.11
N LEU A 52 -5.33 1.82 4.39
CA LEU A 52 -4.53 3.01 4.62
C LEU A 52 -4.76 4.01 3.49
N PHE A 53 -4.89 5.29 3.84
CA PHE A 53 -4.96 6.37 2.86
C PHE A 53 -3.73 7.29 2.86
N ASP A 54 -3.60 8.06 1.79
CA ASP A 54 -2.46 8.93 1.46
C ASP A 54 -1.93 9.84 2.59
N GLU A 55 -2.77 10.39 3.47
CA GLU A 55 -2.31 11.21 4.60
C GLU A 55 -1.89 10.41 5.84
N GLU A 56 -2.22 9.11 5.92
CA GLU A 56 -1.83 8.25 7.04
C GLU A 56 -0.49 7.57 6.84
N ILE A 57 -0.04 7.48 5.59
CA ILE A 57 1.13 6.73 5.18
C ILE A 57 2.35 7.65 5.21
N PRO A 58 3.36 7.35 6.06
CA PRO A 58 4.61 8.09 6.04
C PRO A 58 5.33 7.89 4.70
N VAL A 59 5.97 8.96 4.23
CA VAL A 59 6.82 8.98 3.03
C VAL A 59 8.20 9.45 3.42
N ASP A 60 9.23 8.87 2.81
CA ASP A 60 10.62 9.30 2.97
C ASP A 60 10.89 10.63 2.21
N ASP A 61 12.10 11.18 2.39
CA ASP A 61 12.50 12.45 1.77
C ASP A 61 12.48 12.41 0.23
N ASP A 62 12.57 11.21 -0.36
CA ASP A 62 12.47 10.96 -1.80
C ASP A 62 11.01 10.76 -2.27
N GLY A 63 10.05 10.82 -1.36
CA GLY A 63 8.62 10.67 -1.62
C GLY A 63 8.14 9.23 -1.75
N TYR A 64 8.91 8.25 -1.28
CA TYR A 64 8.52 6.85 -1.29
C TYR A 64 7.85 6.42 0.01
N PHE A 65 6.77 5.65 -0.10
CA PHE A 65 6.17 4.97 1.03
C PHE A 65 6.71 3.55 1.17
N THR A 66 6.66 3.00 2.39
CA THR A 66 6.87 1.57 2.63
C THR A 66 5.78 1.06 3.59
N ILE A 67 5.02 0.05 3.15
CA ILE A 67 3.92 -0.56 3.92
C ILE A 67 4.24 -2.02 4.14
N PHE A 68 4.17 -2.46 5.40
CA PHE A 68 4.25 -3.88 5.75
C PHE A 68 2.85 -4.44 5.98
N ILE A 69 2.55 -5.57 5.35
CA ILE A 69 1.23 -6.17 5.33
C ILE A 69 1.33 -7.59 5.87
N SER A 70 0.59 -7.90 6.93
CA SER A 70 0.68 -9.19 7.63
C SER A 70 -0.55 -9.47 8.49
N LYS A 71 -0.67 -10.68 9.02
CA LYS A 71 -1.55 -10.95 10.18
C LYS A 71 -1.04 -10.20 11.40
N LEU A 72 -1.87 -10.06 12.44
CA LEU A 72 -1.48 -9.34 13.65
C LEU A 72 -0.32 -10.04 14.37
N GLU A 73 -0.32 -11.37 14.42
CA GLU A 73 0.76 -12.19 15.01
C GLU A 73 2.14 -11.93 14.37
N ASP A 74 2.14 -11.65 13.07
CA ASP A 74 3.33 -11.45 12.25
C ASP A 74 3.74 -9.97 12.13
N LYS A 75 2.99 -9.04 12.76
CA LYS A 75 3.30 -7.61 12.71
C LYS A 75 4.75 -7.34 13.17
N PRO A 76 5.63 -6.78 12.30
CA PRO A 76 6.97 -6.39 12.71
C PRO A 76 6.93 -5.24 13.72
N ARG A 77 7.80 -5.31 14.75
CA ARG A 77 7.86 -4.29 15.81
C ARG A 77 8.17 -2.88 15.30
N ASN A 78 8.95 -2.80 14.22
CA ASN A 78 9.37 -1.56 13.57
C ASN A 78 8.36 -1.04 12.53
N ALA A 79 7.28 -1.78 12.20
CA ALA A 79 6.28 -1.33 11.23
C ALA A 79 5.30 -0.30 11.85
N ILE A 80 5.84 0.88 12.21
CA ILE A 80 5.15 1.99 12.87
C ILE A 80 5.52 3.32 12.20
N LYS A 81 4.63 4.32 12.32
CA LYS A 81 4.74 5.59 11.61
C LYS A 81 5.99 6.38 12.03
N GLU A 82 6.37 6.27 13.30
CA GLU A 82 7.55 6.91 13.88
C GLU A 82 8.86 6.42 13.23
N CYS A 83 8.86 5.20 12.68
CA CYS A 83 9.99 4.63 11.95
C CYS A 83 9.91 4.87 10.44
N GLY A 84 8.94 5.67 9.96
CA GLY A 84 8.72 5.92 8.54
C GLY A 84 7.97 4.80 7.80
N TYR A 85 7.33 3.88 8.52
CA TYR A 85 6.63 2.73 7.92
C TYR A 85 5.15 2.72 8.26
N ALA A 86 4.31 2.25 7.34
CA ALA A 86 2.93 1.91 7.67
C ALA A 86 2.77 0.40 7.86
N TRP A 87 1.73 0.00 8.58
CA TRP A 87 1.32 -1.39 8.70
C TRP A 87 -0.16 -1.53 8.37
N LEU A 88 -0.49 -2.56 7.59
CA LEU A 88 -1.85 -2.90 7.20
C LEU A 88 -2.15 -4.36 7.57
N PRO A 89 -3.16 -4.64 8.41
CA PRO A 89 -3.53 -6.00 8.74
C PRO A 89 -4.20 -6.72 7.55
N ILE A 90 -4.03 -8.03 7.46
CA ILE A 90 -4.91 -8.92 6.69
C ILE A 90 -5.78 -9.75 7.63
N ALA A 91 -6.82 -10.38 7.10
CA ALA A 91 -7.71 -11.22 7.90
C ALA A 91 -7.00 -12.46 8.46
N GLU A 92 -7.42 -12.89 9.65
CA GLU A 92 -6.85 -14.06 10.32
C GLU A 92 -7.31 -15.37 9.69
N ASP A 93 -8.50 -15.39 9.09
CA ASP A 93 -9.15 -16.52 8.40
C ASP A 93 -8.91 -16.52 6.87
N GLY A 94 -7.90 -15.79 6.41
CA GLY A 94 -7.47 -15.77 5.01
C GLY A 94 -8.52 -15.23 4.05
N ASP A 95 -8.82 -16.00 3.00
CA ASP A 95 -9.69 -15.58 1.90
C ASP A 95 -11.19 -15.66 2.23
N GLY A 96 -11.53 -16.20 3.41
CA GLY A 96 -12.90 -16.37 3.90
C GLY A 96 -13.73 -17.38 3.11
N VAL A 97 -13.08 -18.25 2.32
CA VAL A 97 -13.74 -19.29 1.52
C VAL A 97 -13.05 -20.65 1.70
N PHE A 98 -11.77 -20.79 1.35
CA PHE A 98 -11.05 -22.07 1.43
C PHE A 98 -9.52 -21.97 1.60
N ASP A 99 -8.90 -20.78 1.46
CA ASP A 99 -7.45 -20.60 1.61
C ASP A 99 -7.12 -19.60 2.73
N GLU A 100 -6.65 -20.14 3.87
CA GLU A 100 -6.29 -19.38 5.08
C GLU A 100 -5.03 -18.49 4.92
N ASP A 101 -4.30 -18.64 3.81
CA ASP A 101 -3.04 -17.93 3.53
C ASP A 101 -3.17 -16.83 2.48
N VAL A 102 -4.36 -16.63 1.92
CA VAL A 102 -4.62 -15.66 0.85
C VAL A 102 -5.32 -14.42 1.39
N ALA A 103 -4.89 -13.27 0.86
CA ALA A 103 -5.55 -11.98 1.01
C ALA A 103 -5.35 -11.21 -0.30
N VAL A 104 -6.28 -10.32 -0.62
CA VAL A 104 -6.22 -9.45 -1.80
C VAL A 104 -5.82 -8.05 -1.36
N ILE A 105 -4.77 -7.50 -1.99
CA ILE A 105 -4.35 -6.12 -1.76
C ILE A 105 -4.83 -5.26 -2.92
N GLN A 106 -5.61 -4.22 -2.62
CA GLN A 106 -6.17 -3.31 -3.59
C GLN A 106 -5.51 -1.94 -3.47
N PHE A 107 -4.76 -1.55 -4.51
CA PHE A 107 -4.19 -0.21 -4.63
C PHE A 107 -5.06 0.64 -5.54
N ARG A 108 -5.48 1.82 -5.06
CA ARG A 108 -6.45 2.67 -5.75
C ARG A 108 -5.92 4.08 -5.89
N HIS A 109 -5.92 4.57 -7.12
CA HIS A 109 -5.82 5.99 -7.44
C HIS A 109 -7.23 6.54 -7.68
N MET A 110 -7.54 7.73 -7.15
CA MET A 110 -8.83 8.38 -7.35
C MET A 110 -8.66 9.75 -8.00
N LEU A 111 -9.35 9.95 -9.13
CA LEU A 111 -9.40 11.20 -9.88
C LEU A 111 -8.01 11.77 -10.15
N ALA A 112 -7.28 11.12 -11.06
CA ALA A 112 -6.00 11.60 -11.55
C ALA A 112 -6.16 12.91 -12.32
N ASP A 113 -5.20 13.83 -12.13
CA ASP A 113 -5.06 15.01 -12.97
C ASP A 113 -4.79 14.58 -14.42
N SER A 114 -5.32 15.31 -15.40
CA SER A 114 -5.14 14.98 -16.81
C SER A 114 -3.67 15.01 -17.26
N ASN A 115 -2.80 15.71 -16.55
CA ASN A 115 -1.36 15.76 -16.82
C ASN A 115 -0.57 14.65 -16.09
N PHE A 116 -1.22 13.88 -15.21
CA PHE A 116 -0.56 12.79 -14.47
C PHE A 116 -0.67 11.45 -15.20
N SER A 117 0.20 11.27 -16.20
CA SER A 117 0.24 10.06 -17.05
C SER A 117 0.74 8.80 -16.36
N ASN A 118 1.26 8.88 -15.12
CA ASN A 118 1.73 7.71 -14.36
C ASN A 118 0.66 7.11 -13.44
N SER A 119 -0.62 7.49 -13.63
CA SER A 119 -1.74 6.97 -12.86
C SER A 119 -2.13 5.53 -13.26
N ILE A 120 -2.83 4.80 -12.37
CA ILE A 120 -3.41 3.49 -12.69
C ILE A 120 -4.42 3.61 -13.85
N GLN A 121 -5.14 4.73 -13.95
CA GLN A 121 -6.12 4.99 -15.01
C GLN A 121 -5.49 5.13 -16.39
N SER A 122 -4.18 5.42 -16.46
CA SER A 122 -3.43 5.53 -17.71
C SER A 122 -2.97 4.17 -18.24
N VAL A 123 -3.21 3.07 -17.50
CA VAL A 123 -2.82 1.71 -17.87
C VAL A 123 -3.92 1.06 -18.71
N GLU A 124 -3.65 0.84 -20.00
CA GLU A 124 -4.61 0.18 -20.90
C GLU A 124 -4.49 -1.36 -20.84
N ASN A 125 -3.27 -1.88 -20.76
CA ASN A 125 -3.00 -3.31 -20.67
C ASN A 125 -2.18 -3.63 -19.42
N GLN A 126 -2.47 -4.78 -18.81
CA GLN A 126 -1.75 -5.25 -17.63
C GLN A 126 -0.24 -5.40 -17.86
N ALA A 127 0.19 -5.71 -19.09
CA ALA A 127 1.60 -5.83 -19.45
C ALA A 127 2.36 -4.49 -19.31
N ASP A 128 1.68 -3.38 -19.56
CA ASP A 128 2.28 -2.04 -19.62
C ASP A 128 2.31 -1.35 -18.25
N ILE A 129 1.74 -1.97 -17.21
CA ILE A 129 1.53 -1.36 -15.89
C ILE A 129 2.81 -0.76 -15.30
N LYS A 130 3.95 -1.45 -15.46
CA LYS A 130 5.24 -1.01 -14.93
C LYS A 130 5.80 0.16 -15.73
N ASP A 131 5.62 0.15 -17.05
CA ASP A 131 6.16 1.17 -17.95
C ASP A 131 5.35 2.47 -17.88
N VAL A 132 4.03 2.34 -17.73
CA VAL A 132 3.12 3.47 -17.53
C VAL A 132 3.29 4.09 -16.15
N MET A 133 3.20 3.29 -15.08
CA MET A 133 3.22 3.84 -13.71
C MET A 133 4.63 4.21 -13.21
N LYS A 134 5.70 3.67 -13.83
CA LYS A 134 7.10 3.98 -13.48
C LYS A 134 7.38 3.87 -11.98
N GLU A 135 7.80 4.95 -11.32
CA GLU A 135 8.11 4.98 -9.88
C GLU A 135 6.87 4.79 -9.00
N TYR A 136 5.67 5.10 -9.51
CA TYR A 136 4.40 4.95 -8.81
C TYR A 136 3.88 3.50 -8.85
N TYR A 137 4.50 2.62 -9.64
CA TYR A 137 4.20 1.20 -9.61
C TYR A 137 4.66 0.60 -8.28
N PRO A 138 3.75 0.09 -7.43
CA PRO A 138 4.13 -0.52 -6.17
C PRO A 138 4.90 -1.81 -6.41
N ARG A 139 6.15 -1.86 -5.93
CA ARG A 139 6.96 -3.08 -5.91
C ARG A 139 6.75 -3.80 -4.61
N SER A 140 6.59 -5.12 -4.68
CA SER A 140 6.32 -5.94 -3.52
C SER A 140 7.34 -7.06 -3.35
N ARG A 141 7.62 -7.42 -2.10
CA ARG A 141 8.50 -8.53 -1.75
C ARG A 141 8.06 -9.14 -0.43
N TYR A 142 8.08 -10.46 -0.35
CA TYR A 142 7.82 -11.19 0.88
C TYR A 142 9.07 -11.30 1.75
N PHE A 143 8.84 -11.25 3.07
CA PHE A 143 9.82 -11.40 4.12
C PHE A 143 9.23 -12.21 5.28
N MET A 144 10.11 -12.74 6.12
CA MET A 144 9.78 -13.15 7.47
C MET A 144 9.81 -11.94 8.42
N LYS A 145 9.05 -11.99 9.52
CA LYS A 145 8.99 -10.92 10.52
C LYS A 145 10.38 -10.48 11.00
N ASN A 146 11.25 -11.44 11.33
CA ASN A 146 12.62 -11.17 11.80
C ASN A 146 13.50 -10.48 10.74
N GLN A 147 13.29 -10.78 9.45
CA GLN A 147 14.00 -10.12 8.36
C GLN A 147 13.57 -8.66 8.25
N VAL A 148 12.27 -8.37 8.41
CA VAL A 148 11.78 -6.99 8.42
C VAL A 148 12.39 -6.21 9.57
N GLU A 149 12.37 -6.79 10.77
CA GLU A 149 12.92 -6.17 11.98
C GLU A 149 14.44 -5.93 11.91
N SER A 150 15.16 -6.68 11.07
CA SER A 150 16.62 -6.57 10.92
C SER A 150 17.04 -5.67 9.76
N PHE A 151 16.34 -5.76 8.61
CA PHE A 151 16.75 -5.08 7.37
C PHE A 151 16.20 -3.66 7.25
N PHE A 152 15.16 -3.32 8.00
CA PHE A 152 14.50 -2.02 7.95
C PHE A 152 14.49 -1.36 9.33
N PRO A 153 15.66 -1.03 9.91
CA PRO A 153 15.73 -0.49 11.26
C PRO A 153 14.94 0.81 11.39
N CYS A 154 14.46 1.07 12.61
CA CYS A 154 13.94 2.37 13.01
C CYS A 154 15.14 3.25 13.36
N LEU A 155 15.42 4.29 12.56
CA LEU A 155 16.55 5.20 12.72
C LEU A 155 16.13 6.50 13.42
#